data_AF-A0A846HPM3-F1
#
_entry.id   AF-A0A846HPM3-F1
#
_cell.length_a   1.000
_cell.length_b   1.000
_cell.length_c   1.000
_cell.angle_alpha   90.00
_cell.angle_beta   90.00
_cell.angle_gamma   90.00
#
_symmetry.space_group_name_H-M   'P 1'
#
loop_
_entity.id
_entity.type
_entity.pdbx_description
1 polymer ?
#
loop_
_entity_poly.entity_id
_entity_poly.type
_entity_poly.pdbx_seq_one_letter_code
_entity_poly.pdbx_strand_id
1 'polypeptide(L)'
;MDLSLLLATEREAERWLRIGIGHLTKDEPEAAEQALRRALSLERDPLAESLLGLLYQSVSSASDQVLIEPGARIRISTFGGRILISSDQ
;
A
#
# COMPACT_ATOMS: atom_id res chain seq x y z
N MET A 1 -32.09 14.05 2.42
CA MET A 1 -30.96 13.11 2.39
C MET A 1 -31.55 11.76 2.03
N ASP A 2 -31.22 11.21 0.87
CA ASP A 2 -31.86 9.99 0.35
C ASP A 2 -31.17 8.77 0.94
N LEU A 3 -31.88 8.01 1.77
CA LEU A 3 -31.35 6.81 2.41
C LEU A 3 -30.91 5.75 1.38
N SER A 4 -31.57 5.71 0.22
CA SER A 4 -31.28 4.75 -0.85
C SER A 4 -29.93 5.02 -1.51
N LEU A 5 -29.57 6.30 -1.68
CA LEU A 5 -28.26 6.68 -2.22
C LEU A 5 -27.14 6.32 -1.25
N LEU A 6 -27.37 6.49 0.04
CA LEU A 6 -26.40 6.18 1.09
C LEU A 6 -26.13 4.68 1.17
N LEU A 7 -27.18 3.86 1.18
CA LEU A 7 -27.06 2.40 1.13
C LEU A 7 -26.43 1.90 -0.17
N ALA A 8 -26.66 2.60 -1.29
CA ALA A 8 -26.02 2.26 -2.56
C ALA A 8 -24.51 2.53 -2.53
N THR A 9 -24.09 3.66 -1.93
CA THR A 9 -22.67 3.97 -1.76
C THR A 9 -21.95 3.01 -0.81
N GLU A 10 -22.58 2.63 0.30
CA GLU A 10 -22.01 1.65 1.25
C GLU A 10 -21.83 0.28 0.59
N ARG A 11 -22.85 -0.20 -0.14
CA ARG A 11 -22.76 -1.49 -0.88
C ARG A 11 -21.70 -1.47 -1.97
N GLU A 12 -21.53 -0.34 -2.64
CA GLU A 12 -20.49 -0.20 -3.66
C GLU A 12 -19.10 -0.18 -3.02
N ALA A 13 -18.92 0.52 -1.89
CA ALA A 13 -17.70 0.48 -1.11
C ALA A 13 -17.36 -0.95 -0.64
N GLU A 14 -18.33 -1.67 -0.10
CA GLU A 14 -18.16 -3.07 0.34
C GLU A 14 -17.78 -4.00 -0.83
N ARG A 15 -18.35 -3.77 -2.01
CA ARG A 15 -17.98 -4.51 -3.23
C ARG A 15 -16.51 -4.30 -3.57
N TRP A 16 -16.05 -3.05 -3.59
CA TRP A 16 -14.65 -2.73 -3.87
C TRP A 16 -13.70 -3.31 -2.81
N LEU A 17 -14.10 -3.29 -1.53
CA LEU A 17 -13.37 -3.94 -0.45
C LEU A 17 -13.20 -5.44 -0.73
N ARG A 18 -14.28 -6.15 -1.09
CA ARG A 18 -14.24 -7.60 -1.40
C ARG A 18 -13.35 -7.90 -2.61
N ILE A 19 -13.38 -7.06 -3.65
CA ILE A 19 -12.49 -7.18 -4.80
C ILE A 19 -11.03 -7.02 -4.37
N GLY A 20 -10.73 -6.02 -3.54
CA GLY A 20 -9.39 -5.78 -3.01
C GLY A 20 -8.85 -6.95 -2.19
N ILE A 21 -9.68 -7.52 -1.31
CA ILE A 21 -9.36 -8.76 -0.58
C ILE A 21 -9.09 -9.92 -1.55
N GLY A 22 -9.90 -10.07 -2.60
CA GLY A 22 -9.68 -11.07 -3.64
C GLY A 22 -8.32 -10.93 -4.32
N HIS A 23 -7.91 -9.72 -4.67
CA HIS A 23 -6.58 -9.46 -5.22
C HIS A 23 -5.45 -9.72 -4.22
N LEU A 24 -5.64 -9.39 -2.93
CA LEU A 24 -4.69 -9.76 -1.88
C LEU A 24 -4.49 -11.28 -1.77
N THR A 25 -5.56 -12.06 -1.87
CA THR A 25 -5.44 -13.54 -1.84
C THR A 25 -4.74 -14.12 -3.06
N LYS A 26 -4.67 -13.35 -4.16
CA LYS A 26 -3.99 -13.73 -5.41
C LYS A 26 -2.57 -13.18 -5.51
N ASP A 27 -2.09 -12.49 -4.47
CA ASP A 27 -0.80 -11.81 -4.45
C ASP A 27 -0.67 -10.76 -5.58
N GLU A 28 -1.78 -10.05 -5.87
CA GLU A 28 -1.86 -8.97 -6.87
C GLU A 28 -1.90 -7.60 -6.16
N PRO A 29 -0.78 -7.10 -5.58
CA PRO A 29 -0.78 -5.94 -4.69
C PRO A 29 -1.22 -4.66 -5.41
N GLU A 30 -0.85 -4.46 -6.67
CA GLU A 30 -1.21 -3.25 -7.43
C GLU A 30 -2.72 -3.17 -7.70
N ALA A 31 -3.35 -4.31 -8.01
CA ALA A 31 -4.79 -4.40 -8.24
C ALA A 31 -5.58 -4.29 -6.91
N ALA A 32 -5.05 -4.89 -5.84
CA ALA A 32 -5.59 -4.76 -4.50
C ALA A 32 -5.57 -3.30 -4.02
N GLU A 33 -4.46 -2.58 -4.21
CA GLU A 33 -4.34 -1.17 -3.84
C GLU A 33 -5.40 -0.32 -4.55
N GLN A 34 -5.57 -0.51 -5.86
CA GLN A 34 -6.55 0.24 -6.64
C GLN A 34 -7.98 -0.01 -6.16
N ALA A 35 -8.33 -1.27 -5.89
CA ALA A 35 -9.65 -1.64 -5.39
C ALA A 35 -9.93 -1.08 -3.99
N LEU A 36 -8.96 -1.15 -3.07
CA LEU A 36 -9.10 -0.62 -1.71
C LEU A 36 -9.18 0.92 -1.70
N ARG A 37 -8.42 1.61 -2.56
CA ARG A 37 -8.54 3.07 -2.73
C ARG A 37 -9.90 3.49 -3.28
N ARG A 38 -10.49 2.68 -4.18
CA ARG A 38 -11.85 2.90 -4.68
C ARG A 38 -12.89 2.74 -3.57
N ALA A 39 -12.76 1.74 -2.71
CA ALA A 39 -13.63 1.57 -1.54
C ALA A 39 -13.56 2.80 -0.61
N LEU A 40 -12.34 3.24 -0.25
CA LEU A 40 -12.13 4.40 0.62
C LEU A 40 -12.60 5.73 0.06
N SER A 41 -12.68 5.84 -1.28
CA SER A 41 -13.20 7.05 -1.95
C SER A 41 -14.73 7.16 -1.85
N LEU A 42 -15.41 6.04 -1.61
CA LEU A 42 -16.86 5.97 -1.48
C LEU A 42 -17.29 6.03 -0.02
N GLU A 43 -16.62 5.23 0.82
CA GLU A 43 -16.87 5.18 2.25
C GLU A 43 -15.56 4.94 2.99
N ARG A 44 -15.35 5.70 4.06
CA ARG A 44 -14.17 5.54 4.89
C ARG A 44 -14.33 4.31 5.78
N ASP A 45 -13.83 3.18 5.30
CA ASP A 45 -13.86 1.91 5.99
C ASP A 45 -12.50 1.62 6.70
N PRO A 46 -12.50 1.37 8.03
CA PRO A 46 -11.28 1.14 8.79
C PRO A 46 -10.57 -0.18 8.42
N LEU A 47 -11.29 -1.17 7.90
CA LEU A 47 -10.70 -2.41 7.41
C LEU A 47 -9.97 -2.14 6.09
N ALA A 48 -10.54 -1.36 5.17
CA ALA A 48 -9.86 -0.95 3.94
C ALA A 48 -8.57 -0.17 4.22
N GLU A 49 -8.58 0.75 5.19
CA GLU A 49 -7.36 1.47 5.63
C GLU A 49 -6.30 0.50 6.18
N SER A 50 -6.73 -0.46 7.02
CA SER A 50 -5.83 -1.47 7.60
C SER A 50 -5.21 -2.37 6.53
N LEU A 51 -6.00 -2.80 5.54
CA LEU A 51 -5.53 -3.64 4.43
C LEU A 51 -4.54 -2.90 3.53
N LEU A 52 -4.78 -1.61 3.23
CA LEU A 52 -3.79 -0.78 2.53
C LEU A 52 -2.51 -0.60 3.35
N GLY A 53 -2.62 -0.41 4.65
CA GLY A 53 -1.46 -0.32 5.54
C GLY A 53 -0.59 -1.57 5.50
N LEU A 54 -1.22 -2.75 5.53
CA LEU A 54 -0.52 -4.03 5.40
C LEU A 54 0.14 -4.20 4.03
N LEU A 55 -0.55 -3.78 2.96
CA LEU A 55 -0.03 -3.81 1.59
C LEU A 55 1.20 -2.91 1.43
N TYR A 56 1.18 -1.69 1.96
CA TYR A 56 2.35 -0.82 1.90
C TYR A 56 3.52 -1.34 2.74
N GLN A 57 3.25 -1.99 3.87
CA GLN A 57 4.31 -2.62 4.67
C GLN A 57 4.95 -3.79 3.90
N SER A 58 4.17 -4.65 3.24
CA SER A 58 4.72 -5.78 2.48
C SER A 58 5.56 -5.31 1.28
N VAL A 59 5.09 -4.29 0.53
CA VAL A 59 5.82 -3.71 -0.60
C VAL A 59 7.09 -2.98 -0.15
N SER A 60 7.03 -2.26 0.99
CA SER A 60 8.19 -1.61 1.60
C SER A 60 9.24 -2.63 2.04
N SER A 61 8.83 -3.74 2.67
CA SER A 61 9.74 -4.83 3.05
C SER A 61 10.38 -5.56 1.86
N ALA A 62 9.75 -5.56 0.68
CA ALA A 62 10.33 -6.12 -0.54
C ALA A 62 11.41 -5.20 -1.18
N SER A 63 11.36 -3.89 -0.88
CA SER A 63 12.26 -2.90 -1.48
C SER A 63 13.55 -2.66 -0.68
N ASP A 64 13.70 -3.29 0.49
CA ASP A 64 14.85 -3.12 1.40
C ASP A 64 15.94 -4.20 1.24
N GLN A 65 15.85 -5.10 0.25
CA GLN A 65 16.96 -6.00 -0.08
C GLN A 65 17.93 -5.32 -1.07
N VAL A 66 18.71 -4.36 -0.57
CA VAL A 66 19.95 -3.95 -1.23
C VAL A 66 20.95 -5.09 -1.06
N LEU A 67 21.14 -5.85 -2.15
CA LEU A 67 22.19 -6.84 -2.30
C LEU A 67 23.56 -6.14 -2.15
N ILE A 68 24.17 -6.25 -0.96
CA ILE A 68 25.55 -5.80 -0.73
C ILE A 68 26.47 -6.96 -1.16
N GLU A 69 26.90 -6.93 -2.43
CA GLU A 69 28.05 -7.73 -2.89
C GLU A 69 29.29 -7.35 -2.05
N PRO A 70 30.08 -8.31 -1.55
CA PRO A 70 31.22 -8.03 -0.69
C PRO A 70 32.38 -7.44 -1.51
N GLY A 71 32.45 -6.12 -1.61
CA GLY A 71 33.59 -5.44 -2.25
C GLY A 71 33.73 -3.95 -1.96
N ALA A 72 32.65 -3.23 -1.65
CA ALA A 72 32.72 -1.84 -1.22
C ALA A 72 31.49 -1.48 -0.38
N ARG A 73 31.70 -1.10 0.88
CA ARG A 73 30.63 -0.65 1.78
C ARG A 73 30.27 0.80 1.47
N ILE A 74 29.33 1.03 0.56
CA ILE A 74 28.69 2.34 0.42
C ILE A 74 27.39 2.30 1.21
N ARG A 75 27.28 3.12 2.24
CA ARG A 75 26.04 3.26 3.02
C ARG A 75 25.25 4.44 2.46
N ILE A 76 24.17 4.15 1.75
CA ILE A 76 23.24 5.17 1.25
C ILE A 76 22.09 5.25 2.24
N SER A 77 21.98 6.37 2.95
CA SER A 77 20.86 6.64 3.83
C SER A 77 20.12 7.87 3.34
N THR A 78 18.82 7.73 3.07
CA THR A 78 17.97 8.86 2.67
C THR A 78 17.34 9.47 3.92
N PHE A 79 17.64 10.74 4.20
CA PHE A 79 17.00 11.48 5.29
C PHE A 79 16.38 12.76 4.72
N GLY A 80 15.05 12.89 4.83
CA GLY A 80 14.33 14.12 4.49
C GLY A 80 14.52 14.66 3.06
N GLY A 81 14.63 13.78 2.05
CA GLY A 81 14.68 14.18 0.64
C GLY A 81 16.04 14.64 0.12
N ARG A 82 17.13 14.45 0.87
CA ARG A 82 18.51 14.61 0.36
C ARG A 82 19.27 13.28 0.43
N ILE A 83 20.01 12.99 -0.64
CA ILE A 83 20.91 11.84 -0.71
C ILE A 83 22.25 12.25 -0.10
N LEU A 84 22.62 11.63 1.01
CA LEU A 84 23.95 11.77 1.59
C LEU A 84 24.76 10.52 1.25
N ILE A 85 25.82 10.71 0.46
CA ILE A 85 26.79 9.66 0.14
C ILE A 85 27.98 9.89 1.05
N SER A 86 28.16 9.02 2.04
CA SER A 86 29.35 9.03 2.88
C SER A 86 30.23 7.86 2.49
N SER A 87 31.46 8.16 2.07
CA SER A 87 32.52 7.18 1.85
C SER A 87 33.34 7.06 3.13
N ASP A 88 33.53 5.85 3.61
CA ASP A 88 34.52 5.56 4.65
C ASP A 88 35.86 5.28 3.94
N GLN A 89 36.76 6.26 3.97
CA GLN A 89 38.20 6.11 3.66
C GLN A 89 39.00 6.88 4.71
#